data_AF-A0A7H8HB29-F1
#
_entry.id   AF-A0A7H8HB29-F1
#
_cell.length_a   1.000
_cell.length_b   1.000
_cell.length_c   1.000
_cell.angle_alpha   90.00
_cell.angle_beta   90.00
_cell.angle_gamma   90.00
#
_symmetry.space_group_name_H-M   'P 1'
#
loop_
_entity.id
_entity.type
_entity.pdbx_description
1 polymer ?
#
loop_
_entity_poly.entity_id
_entity_poly.type
_entity_poly.pdbx_seq_one_letter_code
_entity_poly.pdbx_strand_id
1 'polypeptide(L)'
;MTSAPLARDPLYCRPATRRVLLGAGFAAARSIPLQHRTAGCAGVLTTLHEVPGPALGGPEWDRVHELCRETGAWLHWYRQHEVLTALQHLHARVTTGQLG
;
A
#
# COMPACT_ATOMS: atom_id res chain seq x y z
N MET A 1 -9.68 -4.66 -14.17
CA MET A 1 -10.33 -5.07 -12.90
C MET A 1 -11.33 -4.01 -12.43
N THR A 2 -12.48 -4.41 -11.91
CA THR A 2 -13.48 -3.51 -11.27
C THR A 2 -13.16 -3.40 -9.78
N SER A 3 -13.57 -2.32 -9.09
CA SER A 3 -13.49 -2.27 -7.62
C SER A 3 -14.44 -3.29 -7.00
N ALA A 4 -13.99 -4.03 -5.99
CA ALA A 4 -14.80 -5.03 -5.30
C ALA A 4 -15.67 -4.40 -4.20
N PRO A 5 -16.91 -4.87 -3.98
CA PRO A 5 -17.74 -4.39 -2.88
C PRO A 5 -17.12 -4.72 -1.52
N LEU A 6 -16.89 -3.69 -0.68
CA LEU A 6 -16.28 -3.84 0.64
C LEU A 6 -17.03 -4.79 1.57
N ALA A 7 -18.36 -4.84 1.44
CA ALA A 7 -19.22 -5.72 2.23
C ALA A 7 -18.91 -7.21 2.01
N ARG A 8 -18.35 -7.59 0.85
CA ARG A 8 -18.10 -8.98 0.45
C ARG A 8 -16.63 -9.28 0.13
N ASP A 9 -15.79 -8.26 0.06
CA ASP A 9 -14.37 -8.43 -0.23
C ASP A 9 -13.66 -9.14 0.95
N PRO A 10 -13.01 -10.29 0.71
CA PRO A 10 -12.29 -11.04 1.74
C PRO A 10 -11.09 -10.28 2.31
N LEU A 11 -10.50 -9.32 1.58
CA LEU A 11 -9.42 -8.47 2.10
C LEU A 11 -9.90 -7.58 3.26
N TYR A 12 -11.20 -7.28 3.29
CA TYR A 12 -11.84 -6.46 4.33
C TYR A 12 -12.78 -7.30 5.20
N CYS A 13 -12.39 -8.55 5.49
CA CYS A 13 -13.18 -9.48 6.32
C CYS A 13 -13.22 -9.09 7.81
N ARG A 14 -12.25 -8.30 8.29
CA ARG A 14 -12.20 -7.85 9.68
C ARG A 14 -13.38 -6.91 10.00
N PRO A 15 -14.28 -7.26 10.95
CA PRO A 15 -15.49 -6.49 11.19
C PRO A 15 -15.25 -5.03 11.55
N ALA A 16 -14.21 -4.72 12.33
CA ALA A 16 -13.88 -3.36 12.71
C ALA A 16 -13.49 -2.50 11.51
N THR A 17 -12.57 -2.98 10.66
CA THR A 17 -12.14 -2.28 9.44
C THR A 17 -13.32 -2.07 8.49
N ARG A 18 -14.11 -3.13 8.24
CA ARG A 18 -15.29 -3.05 7.37
C ARG A 18 -16.29 -2.02 7.88
N ARG A 19 -16.58 -2.02 9.18
CA ARG A 19 -17.52 -1.08 9.79
C ARG A 19 -17.05 0.37 9.65
N VAL A 20 -15.76 0.63 9.85
CA VAL A 20 -15.19 1.98 9.70
C VAL A 20 -15.28 2.45 8.25
N LEU A 21 -14.91 1.61 7.28
CA LEU A 21 -14.94 2.00 5.87
C LEU A 21 -16.36 2.23 5.36
N LEU A 22 -17.30 1.34 5.69
CA LEU A 22 -18.71 1.49 5.33
C LEU A 22 -19.34 2.71 6.04
N GLY A 23 -19.01 2.91 7.33
CA GLY A 23 -19.49 4.05 8.11
C GLY A 23 -18.97 5.40 7.60
N ALA A 24 -17.81 5.41 6.95
CA ALA A 24 -17.25 6.57 6.27
C ALA A 24 -17.84 6.80 4.86
N GLY A 25 -18.79 5.97 4.41
CA GLY A 25 -19.47 6.11 3.12
C GLY A 25 -18.85 5.33 1.96
N PHE A 26 -17.74 4.60 2.17
CA PHE A 26 -17.13 3.80 1.12
C PHE A 26 -17.89 2.47 0.93
N ALA A 27 -18.26 2.14 -0.30
CA ALA A 27 -18.91 0.87 -0.62
C ALA A 27 -18.02 -0.11 -1.40
N ALA A 28 -16.95 0.38 -2.05
CA ALA A 28 -16.06 -0.44 -2.84
C ALA A 28 -14.58 -0.07 -2.66
N ALA A 29 -13.71 -1.04 -2.89
CA ALA A 29 -12.28 -0.84 -2.86
C ALA A 29 -11.59 -1.53 -4.03
N ARG A 30 -10.44 -1.00 -4.43
CA ARG A 30 -9.54 -1.63 -5.39
C ARG A 30 -8.14 -1.64 -4.80
N SER A 31 -7.61 -2.83 -4.59
CA SER A 31 -6.28 -3.06 -4.04
C SER A 31 -5.35 -3.59 -5.14
N ILE A 32 -4.22 -2.94 -5.33
CA ILE A 32 -3.22 -3.28 -6.35
C ILE A 32 -1.87 -3.46 -5.65
N PRO A 33 -1.22 -4.63 -5.76
CA PRO A 33 0.08 -4.85 -5.13
C PRO A 33 1.15 -3.96 -5.79
N LEU A 34 1.95 -3.29 -4.98
CA LEU A 34 3.14 -2.56 -5.40
C LEU A 34 4.26 -3.58 -5.58
N GLN A 35 4.37 -4.12 -6.79
CA GLN A 35 5.33 -5.18 -7.08
C GLN A 35 6.73 -4.60 -7.32
N HIS A 36 7.72 -5.18 -6.65
CA HIS A 36 9.13 -5.01 -6.96
C HIS A 36 9.64 -6.27 -7.66
N ARG A 37 10.46 -6.11 -8.71
CA ARG A 37 10.93 -7.22 -9.56
C ARG A 37 11.65 -8.33 -8.78
N THR A 38 12.34 -7.99 -7.70
CA THR A 38 13.17 -8.95 -6.94
C THR A 38 12.71 -9.15 -5.49
N ALA A 39 11.91 -8.24 -4.94
CA ALA A 39 11.56 -8.23 -3.51
C ALA A 39 10.10 -8.62 -3.24
N GLY A 40 9.34 -8.97 -4.27
CA GLY A 40 7.92 -9.30 -4.14
C GLY A 40 7.06 -8.06 -3.89
N CYS A 41 6.04 -8.19 -3.05
CA CYS A 41 5.08 -7.13 -2.75
C CYS A 41 5.67 -6.13 -1.73
N ALA A 42 5.99 -4.92 -2.17
CA ALA A 42 6.51 -3.85 -1.31
C ALA A 42 5.41 -3.12 -0.52
N GLY A 43 4.15 -3.23 -0.96
CA GLY A 43 2.99 -2.57 -0.35
C GLY A 43 1.75 -2.73 -1.23
N VAL A 44 0.68 -2.00 -0.93
CA VAL A 44 -0.57 -2.06 -1.70
C VAL A 44 -1.10 -0.63 -1.93
N LEU A 45 -1.41 -0.30 -3.18
CA LEU A 45 -2.23 0.87 -3.50
C LEU A 45 -3.69 0.49 -3.34
N THR A 46 -4.40 1.18 -2.44
CA THR A 46 -5.84 1.01 -2.26
C THR A 46 -6.56 2.28 -2.68
N THR A 47 -7.53 2.17 -3.57
CA THR A 47 -8.50 3.24 -3.84
C THR A 47 -9.86 2.86 -3.27
N LEU A 48 -10.48 3.77 -2.53
CA LEU A 48 -11.79 3.61 -1.90
C LEU A 48 -12.82 4.43 -2.66
N HIS A 49 -14.02 3.87 -2.85
CA HIS A 49 -15.06 4.45 -3.67
C HIS A 49 -16.41 4.37 -2.95
N GLU A 50 -17.22 5.43 -3.05
CA GLU A 50 -18.59 5.46 -2.50
C GLU A 50 -19.53 4.48 -3.20
N VAL A 51 -19.27 4.23 -4.49
CA VAL A 51 -19.95 3.22 -5.30
C VAL A 51 -18.93 2.39 -6.06
N PRO A 52 -19.22 1.15 -6.46
CA PRO A 52 -18.35 0.40 -7.36
C PRO A 52 -18.07 1.21 -8.64
N GLY A 53 -16.83 1.67 -8.80
CA GLY A 53 -16.42 2.44 -9.96
C GLY A 53 -16.27 1.55 -11.20
N PRO A 54 -16.32 2.15 -12.41
CA PRO A 54 -16.12 1.40 -13.64
C PRO A 54 -14.75 0.72 -13.67
N ALA A 55 -14.64 -0.35 -14.45
CA ALA A 55 -13.34 -0.92 -14.78
C ALA A 55 -12.53 0.15 -15.52
N LEU A 56 -11.28 0.36 -15.12
CA LEU A 56 -10.38 1.22 -15.91
C LEU A 56 -10.19 0.59 -17.29
N GLY A 57 -10.03 1.43 -18.31
CA GLY A 57 -9.64 1.00 -19.65
C GLY A 57 -8.18 0.52 -19.68
N GLY A 58 -7.77 -0.15 -20.76
CA GLY A 58 -6.39 -0.64 -20.93
C GLY A 58 -5.31 0.43 -20.68
N PRO A 59 -5.37 1.59 -21.37
CA PRO A 59 -4.37 2.65 -21.19
C PRO A 59 -4.31 3.24 -19.78
N GLU A 60 -5.44 3.27 -19.07
CA GLU A 60 -5.49 3.72 -17.67
C GLU A 60 -4.89 2.67 -16.74
N TRP A 61 -5.15 1.39 -17.01
CA TRP A 61 -4.52 0.28 -16.28
C TRP A 61 -3.00 0.28 -16.44
N ASP A 62 -2.49 0.53 -17.64
CA ASP A 62 -1.05 0.58 -17.89
C ASP A 62 -0.38 1.69 -17.08
N ARG A 63 -1.00 2.87 -17.02
CA ARG A 63 -0.50 3.99 -16.19
C ARG A 63 -0.53 3.66 -14.71
N VAL A 64 -1.59 3.02 -14.22
CA VAL A 64 -1.68 2.59 -12.82
C VAL A 64 -0.63 1.53 -12.51
N HIS A 65 -0.38 0.60 -13.41
CA HIS A 65 0.65 -0.42 -13.24
C HIS A 65 2.04 0.19 -13.18
N GLU A 66 2.32 1.15 -14.07
CA GLU A 66 3.60 1.84 -14.08
C GLU A 66 3.82 2.64 -12.79
N LEU A 67 2.81 3.40 -12.35
CA LEU A 67 2.85 4.08 -11.06
C LEU A 67 3.11 3.11 -9.90
N CYS A 68 2.43 1.96 -9.88
CA CYS A 68 2.62 0.96 -8.82
C CYS A 68 4.03 0.37 -8.84
N ARG A 69 4.63 0.19 -10.03
CA ARG A 69 5.98 -0.32 -10.21
C ARG A 69 7.02 0.69 -9.71
N GLU A 70 6.90 1.96 -10.11
CA GLU A 70 7.79 3.04 -9.69
C GLU A 70 7.70 3.25 -8.17
N THR A 71 6.49 3.28 -7.63
CA THR A 71 6.25 3.40 -6.18
C THR A 71 6.83 2.21 -5.43
N GLY A 72 6.68 0.98 -5.96
CA GLY A 72 7.26 -0.22 -5.37
C GLY A 72 8.79 -0.19 -5.34
N ALA A 73 9.43 0.27 -6.41
CA ALA A 73 10.88 0.46 -6.47
C ALA A 73 11.36 1.54 -5.49
N TRP A 74 10.66 2.68 -5.42
CA TRP A 74 10.98 3.74 -4.48
C TRP A 74 10.83 3.29 -3.02
N LEU A 75 9.74 2.60 -2.66
CA LEU A 75 9.54 2.06 -1.31
C LEU A 75 10.62 1.04 -0.93
N HIS A 76 11.02 0.18 -1.87
CA HIS A 76 12.09 -0.77 -1.64
C HIS A 76 13.42 -0.07 -1.36
N TRP A 77 13.79 0.91 -2.20
CA TRP A 77 14.99 1.73 -2.00
C TRP A 77 14.95 2.44 -0.64
N TYR A 78 13.84 3.12 -0.32
CA TYR A 78 13.67 3.87 0.93
C TYR A 78 13.86 2.99 2.18
N ARG A 79 13.28 1.77 2.18
CA ARG A 79 13.45 0.83 3.30
C ARG A 79 14.88 0.33 3.45
N GLN A 80 15.58 0.10 2.34
CA GLN A 80 16.93 -0.44 2.35
C GLN A 80 18.02 0.61 2.58
N HIS A 81 17.73 1.89 2.31
CA HIS A 81 18.70 2.97 2.43
C HIS A 81 18.32 3.88 3.58
N GLU A 82 17.28 4.71 3.43
CA GLU A 82 16.92 5.73 4.42
C GLU A 82 16.54 5.14 5.79
N VAL A 83 15.64 4.16 5.82
CA VAL A 83 15.22 3.54 7.09
C VAL A 83 16.37 2.76 7.72
N LEU A 84 17.12 2.01 6.92
CA LEU A 84 18.26 1.24 7.42
C LEU A 84 19.34 2.16 8.00
N THR A 85 19.67 3.25 7.31
CA THR A 85 20.62 4.26 7.78
C THR A 85 20.15 4.90 9.07
N ALA A 86 18.87 5.27 9.18
CA ALA A 86 18.31 5.81 10.41
C ALA A 86 18.42 4.82 11.58
N LEU A 87 18.13 3.53 11.34
CA LEU A 87 18.25 2.47 12.35
C LEU A 87 19.70 2.19 12.73
N GLN A 88 20.64 2.21 11.78
CA GLN A 88 22.08 2.08 12.05
C GLN A 88 22.60 3.24 12.90
N HIS A 89 22.18 4.46 12.59
CA HIS A 89 22.53 5.64 13.37
C HIS A 89 21.96 5.57 14.79
N LEU A 90 20.69 5.19 14.93
CA LEU A 90 20.07 4.98 16.25
C LEU A 90 20.82 3.91 17.04
N HIS A 91 21.14 2.78 16.40
CA HIS A 91 21.90 1.71 17.02
C HIS A 91 23.26 2.23 17.53
N ALA A 92 24.03 2.89 16.67
CA ALA A 92 25.33 3.45 17.04
C ALA A 92 25.24 4.37 18.27
N ARG A 93 24.24 5.25 18.33
CA ARG A 93 24.02 6.15 19.49
C ARG A 93 23.73 5.40 20.79
N VAL A 94 22.99 4.29 20.72
CA VAL A 94 22.74 3.42 21.89
C VAL A 94 24.04 2.74 22.32
N THR A 95 24.79 2.17 21.38
CA THR A 95 26.00 1.38 21.70
C THR A 95 27.17 2.24 22.16
N THR A 96 27.27 3.50 21.71
CA THR A 96 28.30 4.44 22.15
C THR A 96 27.92 5.21 23.42
N GLY A 97 26.74 4.95 24.00
CA GLY A 97 26.29 5.60 25.24
C GLY A 97 25.87 7.07 25.07
N GLN A 98 25.65 7.55 23.84
CA GLN A 98 25.24 8.93 23.54
C GLN A 98 23.73 9.21 23.70
N LEU A 99 23.02 8.32 24.41
CA LEU A 99 21.62 8.49 24.80
C LEU A 99 21.46 8.67 26.32
N GLY A 100 22.56 8.92 27.04
CA GLY A 100 22.56 9.34 28.44
C GLY A 100 22.33 10.83 28.62
#